data_AF-A0A953QQ87-F1
#
_entry.id   AF-A0A953QQ87-F1
#
_cell.length_a   1.000
_cell.length_b   1.000
_cell.length_c   1.000
_cell.angle_alpha   90.00
_cell.angle_beta   90.00
_cell.angle_gamma   90.00
#
_symmetry.space_group_name_H-M   'P 1'
#
loop_
_entity.id
_entity.type
_entity.pdbx_description
1 polymer ?
#
loop_
_entity_poly.entity_id
_entity_poly.type
_entity_poly.pdbx_seq_one_letter_code
_entity_poly.pdbx_strand_id
1 'polypeptide(L)'
;MPAIALLFELADRAAAGEMEPTNLVVSLEHAKQAAAMCAYLESHAHRIYSCVTTPQMRGAQELAERIKTGKVGSDGTFSVRDVYLKGWSGLDTPELARAALQVLEDADWVRATTSESAATGGRPSERYVVNPGVHR
;
A
#
# COMPACT_ATOMS: atom_id res chain seq x y z
N MET A 1 -17.04 -2.69 9.73
CA MET A 1 -17.91 -2.28 10.84
C MET A 1 -19.28 -2.99 10.83
N PRO A 2 -20.15 -2.90 9.79
CA PRO A 2 -21.52 -3.43 9.86
C PRO A 2 -21.60 -4.95 10.11
N ALA A 3 -20.73 -5.73 9.46
CA ALA A 3 -20.66 -7.18 9.63
C ALA A 3 -20.30 -7.59 11.08
N ILE A 4 -19.41 -6.83 11.73
CA ILE A 4 -19.00 -7.12 13.13
C ILE A 4 -20.15 -6.80 14.09
N ALA A 5 -20.89 -5.70 13.85
CA ALA A 5 -22.05 -5.35 14.66
C ALA A 5 -23.13 -6.44 14.60
N LEU A 6 -23.36 -6.99 13.41
CA LEU A 6 -24.26 -8.12 13.21
C LEU A 6 -23.80 -9.37 13.96
N LEU A 7 -22.49 -9.67 13.93
CA LEU A 7 -21.94 -10.82 14.65
C LEU A 7 -22.12 -10.70 16.17
N PHE A 8 -21.95 -9.50 16.73
CA PHE A 8 -22.22 -9.28 18.16
C PHE A 8 -23.69 -9.48 18.50
N GLU A 9 -24.60 -8.88 17.71
CA GLU A 9 -26.04 -9.07 17.89
C GLU A 9 -26.45 -10.55 17.82
N LEU A 10 -25.90 -11.31 16.88
CA LEU A 10 -26.17 -12.74 16.76
C LEU A 10 -25.59 -13.54 17.94
N ALA A 11 -24.39 -13.20 18.41
CA ALA A 11 -23.76 -13.87 19.53
C ALA A 11 -24.57 -13.69 20.82
N ASP A 12 -25.03 -12.47 21.09
CA ASP A 12 -25.80 -12.15 22.29
C ASP A 12 -27.20 -12.76 22.25
N ARG A 13 -27.87 -12.76 21.08
CA ARG A 13 -29.15 -13.47 20.90
C ARG A 13 -29.02 -14.98 21.07
N ALA A 14 -27.96 -15.57 20.53
CA ALA A 14 -27.68 -17.00 20.73
C ALA A 14 -27.43 -17.31 22.21
N ALA A 15 -26.72 -16.45 22.93
CA ALA A 15 -26.53 -16.58 24.37
C ALA A 15 -27.84 -16.44 25.17
N ALA A 16 -28.77 -15.62 24.69
CA ALA A 16 -30.12 -15.46 25.26
C ALA A 16 -31.10 -16.60 24.88
N GLY A 17 -30.72 -17.48 23.94
CA GLY A 17 -31.58 -18.57 23.46
C GLY A 17 -32.63 -18.15 22.42
N GLU A 18 -32.53 -16.93 21.89
CA GLU A 18 -33.48 -16.36 20.92
C GLU A 18 -33.01 -16.65 19.48
N MET A 19 -33.31 -17.85 18.98
CA MET A 19 -32.87 -18.29 17.64
C MET A 19 -33.88 -18.06 16.50
N GLU A 20 -35.13 -17.67 16.77
CA GLU A 20 -36.12 -17.48 15.71
C GLU A 20 -36.09 -16.06 15.11
N PRO A 21 -35.84 -15.91 13.79
CA PRO A 21 -35.61 -14.62 13.19
C PRO A 21 -36.93 -14.04 12.66
N THR A 22 -37.74 -13.45 13.53
CA THR A 22 -38.92 -12.69 13.05
C THR A 22 -38.60 -11.23 12.76
N ASN A 23 -37.54 -10.66 13.35
CA ASN A 23 -36.97 -9.37 12.94
C ASN A 23 -35.54 -9.18 13.49
N LEU A 24 -34.52 -9.25 12.63
CA LEU A 24 -33.13 -9.08 13.04
C LEU A 24 -32.72 -7.61 12.85
N VAL A 25 -32.68 -6.87 13.96
CA VAL A 25 -32.29 -5.46 13.98
C VAL A 25 -31.04 -5.34 14.84
N VAL A 26 -30.01 -4.72 14.28
CA VAL A 26 -28.76 -4.45 15.02
C VAL A 26 -28.99 -3.30 15.98
N SER A 27 -28.74 -3.52 17.26
CA SER A 27 -28.86 -2.48 18.27
C SER A 27 -27.79 -1.38 18.10
N LEU A 28 -28.08 -0.17 18.60
CA LEU A 28 -27.09 0.91 18.64
C LEU A 28 -25.87 0.55 19.48
N GLU A 29 -26.05 -0.28 20.51
CA GLU A 29 -24.98 -0.76 21.38
C GLU A 29 -23.98 -1.63 20.61
N HIS A 30 -24.47 -2.63 19.87
CA HIS A 30 -23.62 -3.49 19.06
C HIS A 30 -22.92 -2.73 17.92
N ALA A 31 -23.57 -1.71 17.36
CA ALA A 31 -22.93 -0.81 16.39
C ALA A 31 -21.77 -0.02 17.02
N LYS A 32 -21.93 0.50 18.25
CA LYS A 32 -20.85 1.18 18.99
C LYS A 32 -19.71 0.23 19.34
N GLN A 33 -20.03 -0.98 19.79
CA GLN A 33 -19.02 -2.00 20.11
C GLN A 33 -18.23 -2.39 18.87
N ALA A 34 -18.89 -2.56 17.72
CA ALA A 34 -18.22 -2.84 16.46
C ALA A 34 -17.30 -1.69 16.00
N ALA A 35 -17.71 -0.44 16.20
CA ALA A 35 -16.86 0.71 15.90
C ALA A 35 -15.60 0.72 16.79
N ALA A 36 -15.74 0.48 18.09
CA ALA A 36 -14.60 0.39 19.02
C ALA A 36 -13.67 -0.79 18.66
N MET A 37 -14.24 -1.94 18.31
CA MET A 37 -13.48 -3.11 17.88
C MET A 37 -12.71 -2.84 16.59
N CYS A 38 -13.30 -2.14 15.61
CA CYS A 38 -12.60 -1.74 14.39
C CYS A 38 -11.38 -0.86 14.71
N ALA A 39 -11.53 0.15 15.58
CA ALA A 39 -10.42 1.01 15.98
C ALA A 39 -9.27 0.22 16.65
N TYR A 40 -9.62 -0.73 17.51
CA TYR A 40 -8.62 -1.61 18.13
C TYR A 40 -7.92 -2.51 17.10
N LEU A 41 -8.67 -3.17 16.23
CA LEU A 41 -8.14 -4.07 15.20
C LEU A 41 -7.25 -3.33 14.19
N GLU A 42 -7.57 -2.08 13.86
CA GLU A 42 -6.73 -1.22 13.02
C GLU A 42 -5.35 -0.98 13.67
N SER A 43 -5.32 -0.60 14.95
CA SER A 43 -4.05 -0.42 15.68
C SER A 43 -3.21 -1.71 15.72
N HIS A 44 -3.89 -2.85 15.83
CA HIS A 44 -3.26 -4.16 15.84
C HIS A 44 -2.70 -4.53 14.47
N ALA A 45 -3.46 -4.28 13.40
CA ALA A 45 -3.01 -4.47 12.03
C ALA A 45 -1.77 -3.61 11.75
N HIS A 46 -1.78 -2.33 12.13
CA HIS A 46 -0.60 -1.47 12.02
C HIS A 46 0.60 -2.07 12.75
N ARG A 47 0.44 -2.55 13.98
CA ARG A 47 1.55 -3.16 14.72
C ARG A 47 2.13 -4.39 14.02
N ILE A 48 1.29 -5.31 13.55
CA ILE A 48 1.74 -6.54 12.88
C ILE A 48 2.37 -6.24 11.52
N TYR A 49 1.72 -5.43 10.70
CA TYR A 49 2.16 -5.17 9.33
C TYR A 49 3.20 -4.05 9.21
N SER A 50 3.50 -3.33 10.30
CA SER A 50 4.50 -2.25 10.31
C SER A 50 5.87 -2.71 9.84
N CYS A 51 6.31 -3.92 10.19
CA CYS A 51 7.62 -4.43 9.78
C CYS A 51 7.73 -4.68 8.26
N VAL A 52 6.58 -4.89 7.59
CA VAL A 52 6.47 -5.10 6.14
C VAL A 52 6.09 -3.82 5.40
N THR A 53 5.70 -2.74 6.06
CA THR A 53 5.37 -1.46 5.40
C THR A 53 6.44 -0.40 5.64
N THR A 54 7.09 -0.41 6.80
CA THR A 54 8.08 0.60 7.18
C THR A 54 9.31 0.61 6.27
N PRO A 55 9.94 -0.53 5.92
CA PRO A 55 11.10 -0.53 5.01
C PRO A 55 10.77 0.05 3.62
N GLN A 56 9.59 -0.27 3.09
CA GLN A 56 9.09 0.16 1.79
C GLN A 56 8.83 1.66 1.79
N MET A 57 8.20 2.18 2.85
CA MET A 57 8.00 3.62 3.03
C MET A 57 9.32 4.37 3.14
N ARG A 58 10.33 3.83 3.85
CA ARG A 58 11.67 4.43 3.90
C ARG A 58 12.35 4.42 2.54
N GLY A 59 12.28 3.31 1.81
CA GLY A 59 12.80 3.21 0.44
C GLY A 59 12.13 4.21 -0.51
N ALA A 60 10.81 4.37 -0.40
CA ALA A 60 10.05 5.34 -1.17
C ALA A 60 10.44 6.80 -0.82
N GLN A 61 10.63 7.11 0.46
CA GLN A 61 11.14 8.43 0.90
C GLN A 61 12.55 8.70 0.35
N GLU A 62 13.44 7.72 0.44
CA GLU A 62 14.79 7.84 -0.12
C GLU A 62 14.71 8.08 -1.64
N LEU A 63 13.93 7.28 -2.36
CA LEU A 63 13.77 7.41 -3.81
C LEU A 63 13.14 8.76 -4.21
N ALA A 64 12.15 9.23 -3.45
CA ALA A 64 11.53 10.55 -3.63
C ALA A 64 12.56 11.68 -3.55
N GLU A 65 13.46 11.65 -2.56
CA GLU A 65 14.53 12.64 -2.43
C GLU A 65 15.55 12.55 -3.57
N ARG A 66 15.81 11.34 -4.10
CA ARG A 66 16.68 11.15 -5.27
C ARG A 66 16.06 11.69 -6.56
N ILE A 67 14.75 11.53 -6.72
CA ILE A 67 14.00 12.10 -7.84
C ILE A 67 14.04 13.63 -7.74
N LYS A 68 13.67 14.21 -6.59
CA LYS A 68 13.71 15.67 -6.37
C LYS A 68 15.07 16.29 -6.65
N THR A 69 16.14 15.64 -6.19
CA THR A 69 17.52 16.11 -6.41
C THR A 69 18.06 15.83 -7.81
N GLY A 70 17.27 15.22 -8.70
CA GLY A 70 17.65 14.91 -10.08
C GLY A 70 18.71 13.82 -10.18
N LYS A 71 18.94 13.03 -9.12
CA LYS A 71 19.93 11.94 -9.11
C LYS A 71 19.44 10.71 -9.88
N VAL A 72 18.14 10.60 -10.09
CA VAL A 72 17.48 9.61 -10.95
C VAL A 72 16.34 10.30 -11.69
N GLY A 73 16.11 9.92 -12.96
CA GLY A 73 15.00 10.48 -13.74
C GLY A 73 15.17 11.97 -14.09
N SER A 74 16.41 12.48 -14.16
CA SER A 74 16.70 13.86 -14.59
C SER A 74 16.05 14.21 -15.93
N ASP A 75 15.99 13.22 -16.82
CA ASP A 75 15.46 13.35 -18.17
C ASP A 75 13.95 13.03 -18.22
N GLY A 76 13.30 12.96 -17.04
CA GLY A 76 11.90 12.60 -16.87
C GLY A 76 11.61 11.11 -16.93
N THR A 77 12.59 10.25 -17.22
CA THR A 77 12.40 8.79 -17.29
C THR A 77 13.58 8.03 -16.66
N PHE A 78 13.32 6.85 -16.11
CA PHE A 78 14.34 5.96 -15.58
C PHE A 78 13.84 4.51 -15.53
N SER A 79 14.75 3.55 -15.36
CA SER A 79 14.41 2.13 -15.17
C SER A 79 14.61 1.68 -13.72
N VAL A 80 13.97 0.57 -13.33
CA VAL A 80 14.21 -0.07 -12.01
C VAL A 80 15.70 -0.35 -11.80
N ARG A 81 16.42 -0.69 -12.88
CA ARG A 81 17.86 -0.94 -12.88
C ARG A 81 18.68 0.28 -12.50
N ASP A 82 18.27 1.47 -12.92
CA ASP A 82 18.97 2.71 -12.58
C ASP A 82 18.85 3.05 -11.09
N VAL A 83 17.82 2.53 -10.41
CA VAL A 83 17.63 2.68 -8.97
C VAL A 83 18.54 1.73 -8.21
N TYR A 84 18.40 0.41 -8.43
CA TYR A 84 19.10 -0.56 -7.57
C TYR A 84 20.61 -0.62 -7.80
N LEU A 85 21.08 -0.33 -9.01
CA LEU A 85 22.53 -0.30 -9.29
C LEU A 85 23.26 0.82 -8.53
N LYS A 86 22.57 1.87 -8.10
CA LYS A 86 23.16 2.95 -7.31
C LYS A 86 23.36 2.54 -5.84
N GLY A 87 22.76 1.44 -5.40
CA GLY A 87 22.96 0.90 -4.05
C GLY A 87 22.53 1.85 -2.94
N TRP A 88 21.49 2.65 -3.15
CA TRP A 88 20.96 3.53 -2.11
C TRP A 88 20.29 2.71 -1.00
N SER A 89 20.30 3.25 0.21
CA SER A 89 19.78 2.57 1.40
C SER A 89 18.32 2.15 1.19
N GLY A 90 18.04 0.86 1.36
CA GLY A 90 16.69 0.31 1.18
C GLY A 90 16.20 0.25 -0.27
N LEU A 91 17.10 0.39 -1.25
CA LEU A 91 16.82 0.36 -2.69
C LEU A 91 17.84 -0.50 -3.46
N ASP A 92 18.70 -1.24 -2.77
CA ASP A 92 19.86 -1.98 -3.31
C ASP A 92 19.52 -3.30 -4.01
N THR A 93 18.28 -3.76 -3.89
CA THR A 93 17.76 -4.95 -4.57
C THR A 93 16.62 -4.56 -5.52
N PRO A 94 16.42 -5.31 -6.62
CA PRO A 94 15.32 -5.03 -7.54
C PRO A 94 13.95 -5.19 -6.87
N GLU A 95 13.80 -6.05 -5.87
CA GLU A 95 12.56 -6.22 -5.10
C GLU A 95 12.25 -4.98 -4.26
N LEU A 96 13.24 -4.45 -3.52
CA LEU A 96 13.06 -3.25 -2.71
C LEU A 96 12.82 -2.00 -3.57
N ALA A 97 13.51 -1.88 -4.70
CA ALA A 97 13.30 -0.80 -5.65
C ALA A 97 11.86 -0.81 -6.21
N ARG A 98 11.33 -1.98 -6.59
CA ARG A 98 9.92 -2.11 -7.04
C ARG A 98 8.92 -1.75 -5.95
N ALA A 99 9.15 -2.21 -4.72
CA ALA A 99 8.25 -1.92 -3.61
C ALA A 99 8.21 -0.41 -3.30
N ALA A 100 9.34 0.28 -3.36
CA ALA A 100 9.40 1.73 -3.24
C ALA A 100 8.70 2.45 -4.42
N LEU A 101 8.90 1.95 -5.65
CA LEU A 101 8.25 2.50 -6.84
C LEU A 101 6.74 2.37 -6.81
N GLN A 102 6.21 1.26 -6.29
CA GLN A 102 4.77 1.07 -6.12
C GLN A 102 4.16 2.12 -5.19
N VAL A 103 4.82 2.42 -4.07
CA VAL A 103 4.38 3.49 -3.14
C VAL A 103 4.39 4.87 -3.83
N LEU A 104 5.42 5.14 -4.66
CA LEU A 104 5.50 6.40 -5.39
C LEU A 104 4.51 6.48 -6.56
N GLU A 105 4.14 5.36 -7.16
CA GLU A 105 3.08 5.28 -8.17
C GLU A 105 1.71 5.53 -7.55
N ASP A 106 1.42 4.93 -6.40
CA ASP A 106 0.19 5.19 -5.62
C ASP A 106 0.09 6.67 -5.18
N ALA A 107 1.24 7.34 -4.98
CA ALA A 107 1.32 8.76 -4.66
C ALA A 107 1.31 9.68 -5.89
N ASP A 108 1.23 9.14 -7.11
CA ASP A 108 1.28 9.86 -8.40
C ASP A 108 2.60 10.61 -8.68
N TRP A 109 3.72 10.14 -8.10
CA TRP A 109 5.06 10.70 -8.34
C TRP A 109 5.71 10.13 -9.60
N VAL A 110 5.42 8.87 -9.91
CA VAL A 110 5.96 8.15 -11.06
C VAL A 110 4.86 7.32 -11.71
N ARG A 111 5.03 6.99 -12.99
CA ARG A 111 4.10 6.12 -13.73
C ARG A 111 4.87 5.04 -14.48
N ALA A 112 4.46 3.78 -14.33
CA ALA A 112 5.01 2.71 -15.14
C ALA A 112 4.69 2.93 -16.63
N THR A 113 5.70 2.83 -17.48
CA THR A 113 5.54 2.86 -18.94
C THR A 113 5.80 1.47 -19.47
N THR A 114 4.82 0.92 -20.19
CA THR A 114 4.98 -0.35 -20.88
C THR A 114 5.96 -0.13 -22.04
N SER A 115 7.22 -0.49 -21.84
CA SER A 115 8.14 -0.66 -22.96
C SER A 115 7.70 -1.91 -23.70
N GLU A 116 7.18 -1.76 -24.92
CA GLU A 116 7.12 -2.88 -25.85
C GLU A 116 8.52 -3.49 -25.93
N SER A 117 8.58 -4.82 -25.88
CA SER A 117 9.83 -5.55 -26.00
C SER A 117 10.57 -5.05 -27.24
N ALA A 118 11.81 -4.62 -27.07
CA ALA A 118 12.67 -4.31 -28.21
C ALA A 118 12.59 -5.51 -29.19
N ALA A 119 12.57 -5.23 -30.50
CA ALA A 119 12.42 -6.20 -31.59
C ALA A 119 13.38 -7.42 -31.53
N THR A 120 14.37 -7.37 -30.64
CA THR A 120 15.41 -8.38 -30.38
C THR A 120 15.04 -9.41 -29.29
N GLY A 121 13.79 -9.53 -28.87
CA GLY A 121 13.32 -10.68 -28.04
C GLY A 121 13.88 -10.75 -26.61
N GLY A 122 14.37 -9.63 -26.06
CA GLY A 122 14.86 -9.54 -24.68
C GLY A 122 13.74 -9.39 -23.63
N ARG A 123 14.07 -9.65 -22.36
CA ARG A 123 13.17 -9.40 -21.21
C ARG A 123 12.70 -7.93 -21.22
N PRO A 124 11.39 -7.65 -21.11
CA PRO A 124 10.86 -6.29 -21.07
C PRO A 124 11.55 -5.48 -19.96
N SER A 125 11.96 -4.26 -20.29
CA SER A 125 12.55 -3.34 -19.31
C SER A 125 11.44 -2.54 -18.63
N GLU A 126 11.30 -2.71 -17.31
CA GLU A 126 10.40 -1.90 -16.48
C GLU A 126 10.92 -0.46 -16.42
N ARG A 127 10.22 0.46 -17.10
CA ARG A 127 10.53 1.88 -17.17
C ARG A 127 9.46 2.70 -16.49
N TYR A 128 9.89 3.80 -15.88
CA TYR A 128 9.05 4.74 -15.15
C TYR A 128 9.27 6.16 -15.68
N VAL A 129 8.19 6.92 -15.76
CA VAL A 129 8.18 8.35 -16.07
C VAL A 129 7.95 9.11 -14.78
N VAL A 130 8.76 10.13 -14.50
CA VAL A 130 8.61 11.03 -13.34
C VAL A 130 7.50 12.05 -13.64
N ASN A 131 6.63 12.29 -12.67
CA ASN A 131 5.65 13.36 -12.77
C ASN A 131 6.35 14.73 -12.72
N PRO A 132 6.23 15.59 -13.76
CA PRO A 132 6.87 16.90 -13.78
C PRO A 132 6.46 17.83 -12.62
N GLY A 133 5.28 17.59 -12.03
CA GLY A 133 4.79 18.34 -10.86
C GLY A 133 5.61 18.14 -9.58
N VAL A 134 6.47 17.11 -9.53
CA VAL A 134 7.33 16.80 -8.37
C VAL A 134 8.51 17.77 -8.23
N HIS A 135 8.93 18.42 -9.32
CA HIS A 135 10.08 19.34 -9.33
C HIS A 135 9.73 20.82 -9.12
N ARG A 136 8.45 21.14 -8.90
CA ARG A 136 7.97 22.51 -8.70
C ARG A 136 8.06 22.92 -7.22
#